data_AF-A0A0F8XVF8-F1
#
_entry.id   AF-A0A0F8XVF8-F1
#
_cell.length_a   1.000
_cell.length_b   1.000
_cell.length_c   1.000
_cell.angle_alpha   90.00
_cell.angle_beta   90.00
_cell.angle_gamma   90.00
#
_symmetry.space_group_name_H-M   'P 1'
#
loop_
_entity.id
_entity.type
_entity.pdbx_description
1 polymer ?
#
loop_
_entity_poly.entity_id
_entity_poly.type
_entity_poly.pdbx_seq_one_letter_code
_entity_poly.pdbx_strand_id
1 'polypeptide(L)'
;MQAIATGAEFASYSARDKKPKAEEQALEAQIGGLNSRQAAKGRPAPDIPAIFSQASEYPTMLIGSVKLTSDPAAEDGLTGEVTTDLTALRSVAGLSCLPPLAARR
;
A
#
# COMPACT_ATOMS: atom_id res chain seq x y z
N MET A 1 -54.12 -36.08 -17.93
CA MET A 1 -53.83 -35.74 -16.52
C MET A 1 -52.40 -36.14 -16.09
N GLN A 2 -51.37 -36.00 -16.93
CA GLN A 2 -49.98 -36.36 -16.55
C GLN A 2 -49.13 -35.14 -16.12
N ALA A 3 -49.41 -33.94 -16.66
CA ALA A 3 -48.60 -32.74 -16.40
C ALA A 3 -48.62 -32.24 -14.94
N ILE A 4 -49.72 -32.50 -14.21
CA ILE A 4 -49.86 -32.15 -12.80
C ILE A 4 -49.10 -33.16 -11.91
N ALA A 5 -49.07 -34.44 -12.31
CA ALA A 5 -48.35 -35.50 -11.59
C ALA A 5 -46.82 -35.40 -11.74
N THR A 6 -46.33 -34.78 -12.81
CA THR A 6 -44.90 -34.66 -13.11
C THR A 6 -44.25 -33.37 -12.60
N GLY A 7 -44.98 -32.48 -11.92
CA GLY A 7 -44.40 -31.26 -11.31
C GLY A 7 -43.76 -30.28 -12.31
N ALA A 8 -44.09 -30.39 -13.60
CA ALA A 8 -43.48 -29.61 -14.67
C ALA A 8 -43.66 -28.09 -14.49
N GLU A 9 -44.77 -27.68 -13.88
CA GLU A 9 -45.00 -26.27 -13.53
C GLU A 9 -44.08 -25.80 -12.40
N PHE A 10 -43.89 -26.59 -11.34
CA PHE A 10 -43.01 -26.23 -10.23
C PHE A 10 -41.55 -26.08 -10.66
N ALA A 11 -41.06 -26.98 -11.52
CA ALA A 11 -39.72 -26.87 -12.10
C ALA A 11 -39.55 -25.56 -12.88
N SER A 12 -40.56 -25.18 -13.67
CA SER A 12 -40.58 -23.94 -14.44
C SER A 12 -40.60 -22.68 -13.56
N TYR A 13 -41.38 -22.69 -12.46
CA TYR A 13 -41.38 -21.61 -11.47
C TYR A 13 -40.03 -21.51 -10.74
N SER A 14 -39.47 -22.64 -10.29
CA SER A 14 -38.17 -22.65 -9.59
C SER A 14 -37.00 -22.20 -10.47
N ALA A 15 -37.05 -22.47 -11.77
CA ALA A 15 -36.05 -22.02 -12.73
C ALA A 15 -36.13 -20.50 -12.95
N ARG A 16 -37.35 -19.94 -12.97
CA ARG A 16 -37.56 -18.48 -13.07
C ARG A 16 -37.07 -17.74 -11.84
N ASP A 17 -37.03 -18.37 -10.67
CA ASP A 17 -36.57 -17.77 -9.41
C ASP A 17 -35.04 -17.76 -9.26
N LYS A 18 -34.33 -18.68 -9.92
CA LYS A 18 -32.85 -18.73 -9.89
C LYS A 18 -32.19 -17.55 -10.59
N LYS A 19 -32.77 -17.09 -11.70
CA LYS A 19 -32.23 -15.98 -12.48
C LYS A 19 -32.24 -14.63 -11.72
N PRO A 20 -33.37 -14.17 -11.14
CA PRO A 20 -33.40 -12.92 -10.37
C PRO A 20 -32.52 -13.00 -9.13
N LYS A 21 -32.41 -14.16 -8.46
CA LYS A 21 -31.47 -14.35 -7.33
C LYS A 21 -30.01 -14.18 -7.74
N ALA A 22 -29.63 -14.69 -8.91
CA ALA A 22 -28.28 -14.50 -9.42
C ALA A 22 -28.01 -13.03 -9.79
N GLU A 23 -29.01 -12.35 -10.37
CA GLU A 23 -28.92 -10.92 -10.70
C GLU A 23 -28.85 -10.05 -9.43
N GLU A 24 -29.63 -10.36 -8.40
CA GLU A 24 -29.62 -9.69 -7.10
C GLU A 24 -28.25 -9.82 -6.42
N GLN A 25 -27.69 -11.02 -6.38
CA GLN A 25 -26.33 -11.25 -5.84
C GLN A 25 -25.26 -10.50 -6.64
N ALA A 26 -25.38 -10.42 -7.96
CA ALA A 26 -24.46 -9.67 -8.80
C ALA A 26 -24.54 -8.16 -8.53
N LEU A 27 -25.76 -7.64 -8.33
CA LEU A 27 -25.99 -6.23 -8.00
C LEU A 27 -25.47 -5.89 -6.59
N GLU A 28 -25.68 -6.75 -5.60
CA GLU A 28 -25.12 -6.57 -4.25
C GLU A 28 -23.59 -6.53 -4.27
N ALA A 29 -22.96 -7.44 -5.04
CA ALA A 29 -21.52 -7.43 -5.23
C ALA A 29 -21.04 -6.13 -5.90
N GLN A 30 -21.78 -5.63 -6.89
CA GLN A 30 -21.47 -4.36 -7.55
C GLN A 30 -21.59 -3.17 -6.59
N ILE A 31 -22.66 -3.12 -5.79
CA ILE A 31 -22.87 -2.09 -4.77
C ILE A 31 -21.75 -2.13 -3.72
N GLY A 32 -21.38 -3.33 -3.25
CA GLY A 32 -20.26 -3.50 -2.33
C GLY A 32 -18.94 -2.97 -2.90
N GLY A 33 -18.68 -3.22 -4.18
CA GLY A 33 -17.52 -2.69 -4.91
C GLY A 33 -17.55 -1.16 -5.05
N LEU A 34 -18.71 -0.58 -5.36
CA LEU A 34 -18.88 0.87 -5.48
C LEU A 34 -18.71 1.58 -4.13
N ASN A 35 -19.30 1.04 -3.06
CA ASN A 35 -19.15 1.56 -1.71
C ASN A 35 -17.69 1.54 -1.26
N SER A 36 -16.96 0.46 -1.57
CA SER A 36 -15.52 0.36 -1.27
C SER A 36 -14.70 1.43 -1.99
N ARG A 37 -15.00 1.69 -3.27
CA ARG A 37 -14.35 2.77 -4.04
C ARG A 37 -14.70 4.16 -3.52
N GLN A 38 -15.95 4.36 -3.08
CA GLN A 38 -16.39 5.61 -2.51
C GLN A 38 -15.73 5.87 -1.15
N ALA A 39 -15.61 4.84 -0.30
CA ALA A 39 -14.85 4.90 0.94
C ALA A 39 -13.37 5.25 0.72
N ALA A 40 -12.76 4.74 -0.37
CA ALA A 40 -11.40 5.12 -0.74
C ALA A 40 -11.29 6.58 -1.19
N LYS A 41 -12.27 7.09 -1.96
CA LYS A 41 -12.33 8.49 -2.41
C LYS A 41 -12.65 9.48 -1.28
N GLY A 42 -13.39 9.04 -0.27
CA GLY A 42 -13.76 9.85 0.90
C GLY A 42 -12.66 9.96 1.97
N ARG A 43 -11.54 9.24 1.81
CA ARG A 43 -10.39 9.43 2.70
C ARG A 43 -9.83 10.84 2.46
N PRO A 44 -9.55 11.60 3.53
CA PRO A 44 -8.86 12.87 3.38
C PRO A 44 -7.55 12.63 2.64
N ALA A 45 -7.21 13.56 1.73
CA ALA A 45 -5.91 13.51 1.07
C ALA A 45 -4.81 13.54 2.14
N PRO A 46 -3.73 12.77 1.96
CA PRO A 46 -2.60 12.85 2.87
C PRO A 46 -2.07 14.29 2.87
N ASP A 47 -1.75 14.79 4.06
CA ASP A 47 -1.11 16.09 4.23
C ASP A 47 0.34 16.00 3.72
N ILE A 48 0.51 16.22 2.41
CA ILE A 48 1.79 16.15 1.72
C ILE A 48 2.83 17.09 2.37
N PRO A 49 2.50 18.36 2.71
CA PRO A 49 3.40 19.22 3.48
C PRO A 49 3.85 18.64 4.81
N ALA A 50 2.93 18.11 5.63
CA ALA A 50 3.30 17.50 6.90
C ALA A 50 4.19 16.26 6.72
N ILE A 51 3.87 15.41 5.74
CA ILE A 51 4.69 14.23 5.38
C ILE A 51 6.08 14.66 4.93
N PHE A 52 6.18 15.69 4.10
CA PHE A 52 7.46 16.20 3.62
C PHE A 52 8.29 16.82 4.74
N SER A 53 7.67 17.61 5.63
CA SER A 53 8.33 18.15 6.82
C SER A 53 8.91 17.03 7.68
N GLN A 54 8.10 16.02 7.98
CA GLN A 54 8.54 14.88 8.77
C GLN A 54 9.67 14.11 8.06
N ALA A 55 9.54 13.88 6.75
CA ALA A 55 10.56 13.22 5.94
C ALA A 55 11.88 14.01 5.87
N SER A 56 11.83 15.34 5.94
CA SER A 56 13.01 16.21 5.86
C SER A 56 13.85 16.23 7.14
N GLU A 57 13.29 15.82 8.28
CA GLU A 57 14.00 15.76 9.57
C GLU A 57 14.94 14.54 9.65
N TYR A 58 14.63 13.44 8.96
CA TYR A 58 15.40 12.21 9.03
C TYR A 58 16.75 12.22 8.27
N PRO A 59 16.89 12.83 7.07
CA PRO A 59 18.15 12.88 6.33
C PRO A 59 19.31 13.47 7.13
N THR A 60 19.06 14.49 7.95
CA THR A 60 20.08 15.09 8.82
C THR A 60 20.58 14.10 9.87
N MET A 61 19.72 13.19 10.33
CA MET A 61 20.10 12.11 11.25
C MET A 61 20.95 11.02 10.57
N LEU A 62 21.01 10.99 9.24
CA LEU A 62 21.82 10.03 8.49
C LEU A 62 23.26 10.47 8.32
N ILE A 63 23.54 11.77 8.49
CA ILE A 63 24.89 12.31 8.35
C ILE A 63 25.65 11.96 9.63
N GLY A 64 26.48 10.92 9.56
CA GLY A 64 27.33 10.50 10.68
C GLY A 64 28.54 11.41 10.83
N SER A 65 29.26 11.66 9.73
CA SER A 65 30.39 12.60 9.72
C SER A 65 30.62 13.21 8.35
N VAL A 66 31.10 14.45 8.34
CA VAL A 66 31.58 15.14 7.14
C VAL A 66 33.04 15.47 7.33
N LYS A 67 33.88 15.05 6.40
CA LYS A 67 35.31 15.37 6.37
C LYS A 67 35.60 16.20 5.14
N LEU A 68 36.15 17.39 5.36
CA LEU A 68 36.61 18.27 4.28
C LEU A 68 38.14 18.21 4.23
N THR A 69 38.68 17.99 3.05
CA THR A 69 40.13 18.02 2.79
C THR A 69 40.41 19.04 1.70
N SER A 70 41.42 19.87 1.90
CA SER A 70 41.87 20.78 0.85
C SER A 70 42.47 19.99 -0.30
N ASP A 71 41.92 20.19 -1.50
CA ASP A 71 42.39 19.56 -2.74
C ASP A 71 42.53 20.66 -3.80
N PRO A 72 43.76 21.03 -4.17
CA PRO A 72 44.00 22.08 -5.16
C PRO A 72 43.57 21.68 -6.59
N ALA A 73 43.21 20.41 -6.83
CA ALA A 73 42.67 19.94 -8.10
C ALA A 73 41.14 20.02 -8.18
N ALA A 74 40.45 20.23 -7.05
CA ALA A 74 39.01 20.43 -7.03
C ALA A 74 38.66 21.88 -7.43
N GLU A 75 37.55 22.07 -8.15
CA GLU A 75 37.08 23.39 -8.62
C GLU A 75 37.01 24.43 -7.48
N ASP A 76 36.60 24.01 -6.29
CA ASP A 76 36.44 24.88 -5.11
C ASP A 76 37.61 24.78 -4.12
N GLY A 77 38.69 24.06 -4.48
CA GLY A 77 39.85 23.83 -3.61
C GLY A 77 39.61 22.87 -2.42
N LEU A 78 38.44 22.23 -2.37
CA LEU A 78 38.00 21.36 -1.29
C LEU A 78 37.37 20.07 -1.85
N THR A 79 37.70 18.94 -1.24
CA THR A 79 37.00 17.66 -1.41
C THR A 79 36.26 17.35 -0.12
N GLY A 80 34.99 16.93 -0.25
CA GLY A 80 34.19 16.46 0.88
C GLY A 80 33.93 14.97 0.83
N GLU A 81 34.16 14.29 1.95
CA GLU A 81 33.72 12.92 2.21
C GLU A 81 32.57 12.96 3.23
N VAL A 82 31.44 12.35 2.86
CA VAL A 82 30.27 12.24 3.74
C VAL A 82 30.07 10.77 4.11
N THR A 83 30.19 10.46 5.40
CA THR A 83 29.89 9.12 5.94
C THR A 83 28.46 9.12 6.47
N THR A 84 27.66 8.16 6.02
CA THR A 84 26.28 8.00 6.48
C THR A 84 26.14 6.89 7.51
N ASP A 85 25.37 7.15 8.57
CA ASP A 85 25.03 6.14 9.57
C ASP A 85 23.63 5.58 9.31
N LEU A 86 23.59 4.36 8.76
CA LEU A 86 22.35 3.66 8.43
C LEU A 86 21.72 2.95 9.65
N THR A 87 22.37 2.95 10.82
CA THR A 87 21.79 2.37 12.04
C THR A 87 20.58 3.18 12.52
N ALA A 88 20.60 4.51 12.34
CA ALA A 88 19.48 5.39 12.61
C ALA A 88 18.23 5.04 11.76
N LEU A 89 18.41 4.70 10.46
CA LEU A 89 17.31 4.28 9.59
C LEU A 89 16.66 2.99 10.02
N ARG A 90 17.44 2.04 10.56
CA ARG A 90 16.89 0.77 11.03
C ARG A 90 15.93 0.96 12.20
N SER A 91 16.21 1.93 13.06
CA SER A 91 15.32 2.30 14.18
C SER A 91 14.06 2.99 13.70
N VAL A 92 14.18 3.97 12.79
CA VAL A 92 13.03 4.77 12.29
C VAL A 92 12.11 3.96 11.38
N ALA A 93 12.65 3.08 10.54
CA ALA A 93 11.87 2.25 9.62
C ALA A 93 11.22 1.03 10.28
N GLY A 94 11.34 0.87 11.61
CA GLY A 94 10.82 -0.31 12.33
C GLY A 94 11.49 -1.63 11.91
N LEU A 95 12.65 -1.57 11.27
CA LEU A 95 13.41 -2.73 10.79
C LEU A 95 14.25 -3.38 11.90
N SER A 96 14.14 -2.89 13.14
CA SER A 96 14.82 -3.42 14.33
C SER A 96 14.53 -4.90 14.62
N CYS A 97 13.48 -5.47 14.01
CA CYS A 97 13.12 -6.88 14.14
C CYS A 97 13.62 -7.78 13.00
N LEU A 98 14.33 -7.25 11.99
CA LEU A 98 14.87 -8.06 10.89
C LEU A 98 16.32 -8.47 11.17
N PRO A 99 16.66 -9.78 11.12
CA PRO A 99 18.03 -10.22 11.33
C PRO A 99 18.96 -9.64 10.24
N PRO A 100 20.25 -9.44 10.56
CA PRO A 100 21.22 -8.93 9.59
C PRO A 100 21.21 -9.80 8.31
N LEU A 101 21.29 -9.17 7.14
CA LEU A 101 21.30 -9.85 5.83
C LEU A 101 22.39 -10.93 5.71
N ALA A 102 23.43 -10.88 6.55
CA ALA A 102 24.46 -11.91 6.65
C ALA A 102 23.97 -13.27 7.18
N ALA A 103 22.77 -13.34 7.79
CA ALA A 103 22.19 -14.58 8.33
C ALA A 103 21.14 -15.23 7.40
N ARG A 104 21.00 -14.75 6.15
CA ARG A 104 20.09 -15.31 5.13
C ARG A 104 20.85 -16.08 4.03
N ARG A 105 21.76 -16.97 4.42
CA ARG A 105 22.31 -18.01 3.53
C ARG A 105 22.07 -19.37 4.13
#